data_AF-A0A3B7MTZ7-F1
#
_entry.id   AF-A0A3B7MTZ7-F1
#
_cell.length_a   1.000
_cell.length_b   1.000
_cell.length_c   1.000
_cell.angle_alpha   90.00
_cell.angle_beta   90.00
_cell.angle_gamma   90.00
#
_symmetry.space_group_name_H-M   'P 1'
#
loop_
_entity.id
_entity.type
_entity.pdbx_description
1 polymer ?
#
loop_
_entity_poly.entity_id
_entity_poly.type
_entity_poly.pdbx_seq_one_letter_code
_entity_poly.pdbx_strand_id
1 'polypeptide(L)'
;MNCKPYFDFDEVDHYYLNISRELLEEMDTKKTKTYLEEKQINWLRQYASDELPDAGVSNELAFAAYVKKAVPAAVFTQIQDIFCDRPHEPGPASGCIPEFRDILLFKKKQQIVGFAKICFTCHKHSISGTDLNTSEFGQSGDYEKLFNILH
;
A
#
# COMPACT_ATOMS: atom_id res chain seq x y z
N MET A 1 -18.02 9.80 10.64
CA MET A 1 -17.57 9.38 9.30
C MET A 1 -18.42 10.10 8.27
N ASN A 2 -17.80 10.90 7.41
CA ASN A 2 -18.49 11.71 6.39
C ASN A 2 -18.43 11.08 4.99
N CYS A 3 -18.05 9.81 4.89
CA CYS A 3 -17.81 9.08 3.65
C CYS A 3 -18.07 7.59 3.85
N LYS A 4 -18.24 6.84 2.75
CA LYS A 4 -18.43 5.38 2.80
C LYS A 4 -17.05 4.70 2.89
N PRO A 5 -16.74 3.96 3.95
CA PRO A 5 -15.44 3.30 4.08
C PRO A 5 -15.20 2.27 2.97
N TYR A 6 -13.95 2.13 2.53
CA TYR A 6 -13.57 1.09 1.58
C TYR A 6 -13.69 -0.31 2.18
N PHE A 7 -13.34 -0.45 3.47
CA PHE A 7 -13.24 -1.72 4.17
C PHE A 7 -13.91 -1.66 5.55
N ASP A 8 -14.46 -2.79 5.99
CA ASP A 8 -14.78 -3.05 7.39
C ASP A 8 -13.69 -3.95 7.98
N PHE A 9 -12.86 -3.42 8.89
CA PHE A 9 -11.69 -4.12 9.43
C PHE A 9 -11.62 -4.01 10.97
N ASP A 10 -10.92 -4.97 11.58
CA ASP A 10 -10.57 -5.00 13.01
C ASP A 10 -9.06 -5.20 13.26
N GLU A 11 -8.27 -5.33 12.19
CA GLU A 11 -6.81 -5.42 12.23
C GLU A 11 -6.22 -4.78 10.97
N VAL A 12 -5.07 -4.12 11.11
CA VAL A 12 -4.28 -3.58 9.99
C VAL A 12 -2.81 -3.94 10.20
N ASP A 13 -2.25 -4.64 9.22
CA ASP A 13 -0.82 -4.87 9.13
C ASP A 13 -0.20 -3.88 8.15
N HIS A 14 0.88 -3.22 8.57
CA HIS A 14 1.72 -2.38 7.72
C HIS A 14 3.02 -3.12 7.40
N TYR A 15 3.37 -3.18 6.13
CA TYR A 15 4.61 -3.75 5.62
C TYR A 15 5.40 -2.62 4.98
N TYR A 16 6.62 -2.41 5.46
CA TYR A 16 7.50 -1.37 4.97
C TYR A 16 8.80 -1.94 4.42
N LEU A 17 9.18 -1.50 3.22
CA LEU A 17 10.47 -1.80 2.61
C LEU A 17 11.42 -0.61 2.70
N ASN A 18 12.40 -0.71 3.59
CA ASN A 18 13.49 0.27 3.71
C ASN A 18 14.62 -0.05 2.73
N ILE A 19 14.47 0.37 1.48
CA ILE A 19 15.50 0.22 0.43
C ILE A 19 16.06 1.59 0.02
N SER A 20 17.37 1.77 -0.02
CA SER A 20 17.93 3.05 -0.48
C SER A 20 17.71 3.23 -1.98
N ARG A 21 17.74 4.49 -2.45
CA ARG A 21 17.64 4.78 -3.89
C ARG A 21 18.81 4.16 -4.66
N GLU A 22 20.00 4.26 -4.09
CA GLU A 22 21.24 3.74 -4.68
C GLU A 22 21.17 2.21 -4.85
N LEU A 23 20.65 1.49 -3.85
CA LEU A 23 20.48 0.04 -3.95
C LEU A 23 19.43 -0.33 -4.99
N LEU A 24 18.34 0.44 -5.11
CA LEU A 24 17.33 0.21 -6.14
C LEU A 24 17.89 0.46 -7.55
N GLU A 25 18.67 1.52 -7.73
CA GLU A 25 19.35 1.82 -9.00
C GLU A 25 20.39 0.74 -9.37
N GLU A 26 21.12 0.21 -8.38
CA GLU A 26 22.00 -0.94 -8.57
C GLU A 26 21.21 -2.17 -9.04
N MET A 27 20.14 -2.52 -8.33
CA MET A 27 19.28 -3.66 -8.68
C MET A 27 18.72 -3.52 -10.09
N ASP A 28 18.29 -2.33 -10.48
CA ASP A 28 17.75 -2.05 -11.82
C ASP A 28 18.76 -2.28 -12.94
N THR A 29 19.95 -1.70 -12.78
CA THR A 29 21.01 -1.72 -13.80
C THR A 29 21.75 -3.06 -13.86
N LYS A 30 21.58 -3.91 -12.86
CA LYS A 30 22.15 -5.25 -12.80
C LYS A 30 21.65 -6.13 -13.95
N LYS A 31 22.59 -6.68 -14.72
CA LYS A 31 22.31 -7.60 -15.84
C LYS A 31 21.62 -8.89 -15.41
N THR A 32 21.98 -9.41 -14.23
CA THR A 32 21.40 -10.64 -13.66
C THR A 32 21.01 -10.37 -12.22
N LYS A 33 19.71 -10.39 -11.96
CA LYS A 33 19.15 -10.21 -10.63
C LYS A 33 19.06 -11.57 -9.94
N THR A 34 19.24 -11.57 -8.62
CA THR A 34 18.92 -12.73 -7.80
C THR A 34 17.40 -12.88 -7.71
N TYR A 35 16.92 -14.09 -7.41
CA TYR A 35 15.49 -14.34 -7.22
C TYR A 35 14.87 -13.41 -6.15
N LEU A 36 15.62 -13.08 -5.10
CA LEU A 36 15.21 -12.13 -4.08
C LEU A 36 15.05 -10.71 -4.65
N GLU A 37 16.03 -10.22 -5.41
CA GLU A 37 15.99 -8.90 -6.04
C GLU A 37 14.82 -8.78 -7.02
N GLU A 38 14.54 -9.82 -7.81
CA GLU A 38 13.38 -9.86 -8.70
C GLU A 38 12.07 -9.77 -7.93
N LYS A 39 11.91 -10.56 -6.86
CA LYS A 39 10.72 -10.51 -6.01
C LYS A 39 10.53 -9.16 -5.33
N GLN A 40 11.62 -8.54 -4.85
CA GLN A 40 11.58 -7.20 -4.29
C GLN A 40 11.12 -6.15 -5.31
N ILE A 41 11.70 -6.14 -6.51
CA ILE A 41 11.32 -5.20 -7.59
C ILE A 41 9.85 -5.39 -7.97
N ASN A 42 9.39 -6.64 -8.09
CA ASN A 42 8.00 -6.94 -8.42
C ASN A 42 7.06 -6.38 -7.35
N TRP A 43 7.32 -6.65 -6.07
CA TRP A 43 6.51 -6.07 -4.99
C TRP A 43 6.55 -4.54 -4.97
N LEU A 44 7.71 -3.95 -5.25
CA LEU A 44 7.90 -2.50 -5.22
C LEU A 44 7.18 -1.78 -6.37
N ARG A 45 7.07 -2.38 -7.56
CA ARG A 45 6.61 -1.66 -8.78
C ARG A 45 5.31 -2.16 -9.37
N GLN A 46 4.97 -3.43 -9.13
CA GLN A 46 3.77 -4.00 -9.70
C GLN A 46 2.55 -3.43 -8.98
N TYR A 47 1.59 -2.91 -9.74
CA TYR A 47 0.27 -2.63 -9.22
C TYR A 47 -0.39 -3.93 -8.74
N ALA A 48 -1.23 -3.84 -7.71
CA ALA A 48 -2.01 -4.98 -7.26
C ALA A 48 -2.96 -5.44 -8.38
N SER A 49 -3.32 -6.72 -8.37
CA SER A 49 -4.47 -7.22 -9.11
C SER A 49 -5.77 -6.69 -8.48
N ASP A 50 -6.87 -6.76 -9.23
CA ASP A 50 -8.21 -6.49 -8.68
C ASP A 50 -8.57 -7.49 -7.57
N GLU A 51 -8.02 -8.72 -7.64
CA GLU A 51 -8.18 -9.75 -6.63
C GLU A 51 -7.36 -9.47 -5.37
N LEU A 52 -7.95 -9.78 -4.21
CA LEU A 52 -7.25 -9.75 -2.94
C LEU A 52 -6.17 -10.85 -2.89
N PRO A 53 -5.01 -10.56 -2.27
CA PRO A 53 -3.98 -11.56 -2.11
C PRO A 53 -4.42 -12.66 -1.13
N ASP A 54 -3.88 -13.86 -1.31
CA ASP A 54 -4.14 -14.99 -0.41
C ASP A 54 -3.41 -14.86 0.94
N ALA A 55 -3.66 -15.79 1.86
CA ALA A 55 -3.06 -15.80 3.19
C ALA A 55 -1.51 -15.91 3.20
N GLY A 56 -0.91 -16.42 2.11
CA GLY A 56 0.53 -16.57 1.91
C GLY A 56 1.26 -15.25 1.63
N VAL A 57 0.54 -14.17 1.29
CA VAL A 57 1.15 -12.85 0.97
C VAL A 57 2.06 -12.32 2.07
N SER A 58 1.77 -12.61 3.33
CA SER A 58 2.63 -12.22 4.45
C SER A 58 4.03 -12.83 4.34
N ASN A 59 4.12 -14.08 3.88
CA ASN A 59 5.39 -14.76 3.66
C ASN A 59 6.10 -14.23 2.41
N GLU A 60 5.36 -13.89 1.37
CA GLU A 60 5.94 -13.32 0.14
C GLU A 60 6.54 -11.92 0.39
N LEU A 61 5.84 -11.09 1.16
CA LEU A 61 6.33 -9.77 1.58
C LEU A 61 7.55 -9.89 2.47
N ALA A 62 7.52 -10.79 3.46
CA ALA A 62 8.68 -11.05 4.32
C ALA A 62 9.88 -11.58 3.51
N PHE A 63 9.64 -12.48 2.54
CA PHE A 63 10.67 -12.95 1.62
C PHE A 63 11.26 -11.79 0.81
N ALA A 64 10.42 -10.87 0.34
CA ALA A 64 10.82 -9.62 -0.33
C ALA A 64 11.33 -8.54 0.63
N ALA A 65 11.81 -8.92 1.83
CA ALA A 65 12.42 -8.03 2.82
C ALA A 65 11.53 -6.88 3.33
N TYR A 66 10.21 -6.95 3.16
CA TYR A 66 9.30 -6.04 3.83
C TYR A 66 9.21 -6.40 5.32
N VAL A 67 9.29 -5.39 6.17
CA VAL A 67 9.17 -5.53 7.62
C VAL A 67 7.72 -5.27 8.01
N LYS A 68 7.11 -6.24 8.68
CA LYS A 68 5.76 -6.13 9.23
C LYS A 68 5.77 -5.33 10.54
N LYS A 69 4.83 -4.39 10.66
CA LYS A 69 4.49 -3.63 11.87
C LYS A 69 2.96 -3.69 12.05
N ALA A 70 2.51 -4.10 13.23
CA ALA A 70 1.09 -4.02 13.56
C ALA A 70 0.70 -2.55 13.80
N VAL A 71 -0.41 -2.12 13.21
CA VAL A 71 -0.94 -0.77 13.43
C VAL A 71 -1.82 -0.76 14.69
N PRO A 72 -1.62 0.18 15.65
CA PRO A 72 -2.43 0.22 16.87
C PRO A 72 -3.91 0.51 16.59
N ALA A 73 -4.81 -0.17 17.29
CA ALA A 73 -6.26 0.04 17.15
C ALA A 73 -6.69 1.50 17.45
N ALA A 74 -5.91 2.23 18.26
CA ALA A 74 -6.16 3.63 18.60
C ALA A 74 -6.21 4.58 17.38
N VAL A 75 -5.60 4.21 16.25
CA VAL A 75 -5.62 5.02 15.01
C VAL A 75 -6.60 4.51 13.96
N PHE A 76 -7.35 3.43 14.22
CA PHE A 76 -8.22 2.82 13.21
C PHE A 76 -9.29 3.75 12.69
N THR A 77 -9.89 4.59 13.52
CA THR A 77 -10.86 5.59 13.05
C THR A 77 -10.22 6.57 12.07
N GLN A 78 -8.98 7.01 12.30
CA GLN A 78 -8.25 7.92 11.40
C GLN A 78 -7.93 7.23 10.07
N ILE A 79 -7.50 5.98 10.13
CA ILE A 79 -7.26 5.16 8.92
C ILE A 79 -8.56 4.96 8.15
N GLN A 80 -9.65 4.63 8.84
CA GLN A 80 -10.94 4.41 8.19
C GLN A 80 -11.49 5.69 7.55
N ASP A 81 -11.23 6.85 8.15
CA ASP A 81 -11.54 8.14 7.54
C ASP A 81 -10.66 8.42 6.31
N ILE A 82 -9.42 7.94 6.25
CA ILE A 82 -8.54 8.05 5.06
C ILE A 82 -8.97 7.08 3.95
N PHE A 83 -9.30 5.84 4.30
CA PHE A 83 -9.70 4.78 3.36
C PHE A 83 -11.23 4.77 3.18
N CYS A 84 -11.75 5.84 2.57
CA CYS A 84 -13.16 5.97 2.27
C CYS A 84 -13.42 6.69 0.95
N ASP A 85 -14.58 6.42 0.36
CA ASP A 85 -15.01 7.01 -0.90
C ASP A 85 -15.36 8.48 -0.73
N ARG A 86 -14.62 9.32 -1.47
CA ARG A 86 -14.81 10.76 -1.53
C ARG A 86 -14.70 11.20 -2.99
N PRO A 87 -15.74 11.84 -3.54
CA PRO A 87 -15.64 12.41 -4.87
C PRO A 87 -14.65 13.57 -4.86
N HIS A 88 -13.70 13.53 -5.77
CA HIS A 88 -12.80 14.64 -6.06
C HIS A 88 -12.74 14.86 -7.57
N GLU A 89 -12.34 16.06 -7.98
CA GLU A 89 -12.01 16.31 -9.38
C GLU A 89 -10.68 15.61 -9.70
N PRO A 90 -10.57 14.93 -10.87
CA PRO A 90 -9.35 14.23 -11.24
C PRO A 90 -8.16 15.18 -11.24
N GLY A 91 -7.15 14.87 -10.42
CA GLY A 91 -5.87 15.56 -10.45
C GLY A 91 -5.06 15.24 -11.71
N PRO A 92 -4.03 16.04 -12.04
CA PRO A 92 -3.15 15.75 -13.16
C PRO A 92 -2.40 14.41 -12.95
N ALA A 93 -2.37 13.58 -13.99
CA ALA A 93 -1.65 12.30 -13.95
C ALA A 93 -0.13 12.53 -13.85
N SER A 94 0.51 11.95 -12.83
CA SER A 94 1.97 11.99 -12.68
C SER A 94 2.66 10.90 -13.50
N GLY A 95 3.72 11.28 -14.23
CA GLY A 95 4.57 10.37 -15.00
C GLY A 95 5.54 9.52 -14.17
N CYS A 96 5.57 9.66 -12.84
CA CYS A 96 6.45 8.90 -11.97
C CYS A 96 6.11 7.40 -11.95
N ILE A 97 7.11 6.52 -12.01
CA ILE A 97 6.93 5.08 -11.76
C ILE A 97 6.80 4.89 -10.24
N PRO A 98 5.72 4.28 -9.73
CA PRO A 98 5.53 4.12 -8.29
C PRO A 98 6.53 3.15 -7.68
N GLU A 99 6.99 3.50 -6.49
CA GLU A 99 7.72 2.62 -5.57
C GLU A 99 6.86 2.38 -4.33
N PHE A 100 6.12 1.28 -4.34
CA PHE A 100 5.22 0.84 -3.27
C PHE A 100 5.99 0.29 -2.06
N ARG A 101 6.65 1.20 -1.34
CA ARG A 101 7.42 0.90 -0.13
C ARG A 101 6.52 0.57 1.05
N ASP A 102 5.28 1.02 1.00
CA ASP A 102 4.29 0.85 2.06
C ASP A 102 3.13 0.01 1.54
N ILE A 103 2.88 -1.10 2.22
CA ILE A 103 1.81 -2.03 1.90
C ILE A 103 0.95 -2.24 3.16
N LEU A 104 -0.36 -2.18 3.01
CA LEU A 104 -1.33 -2.36 4.09
C LEU A 104 -2.22 -3.56 3.79
N LEU A 105 -2.34 -4.46 4.75
CA LEU A 105 -3.35 -5.52 4.75
C LEU A 105 -4.41 -5.19 5.80
N PHE A 106 -5.64 -4.97 5.32
CA PHE A 106 -6.80 -4.79 6.17
C PHE A 106 -7.45 -6.14 6.40
N LYS A 107 -7.77 -6.46 7.66
CA LYS A 107 -8.37 -7.74 8.02
C LYS A 107 -9.60 -7.56 8.87
N LYS A 108 -10.53 -8.50 8.69
CA LYS A 108 -11.69 -8.69 9.55
C LYS A 108 -11.71 -10.13 10.01
N LYS A 109 -11.70 -10.38 11.33
CA LYS A 109 -11.67 -11.74 11.89
C LYS A 109 -10.59 -12.62 11.23
N GLN A 110 -9.38 -12.05 11.08
CA GLN A 110 -8.20 -12.68 10.45
C GLN A 110 -8.27 -12.93 8.94
N GLN A 111 -9.36 -12.58 8.27
CA GLN A 111 -9.46 -12.67 6.80
C GLN A 111 -9.07 -11.34 6.17
N ILE A 112 -8.31 -11.37 5.08
CA ILE A 112 -7.95 -10.19 4.31
C ILE A 112 -9.23 -9.67 3.63
N VAL A 113 -9.58 -8.42 3.91
CA VAL A 113 -10.75 -7.73 3.34
C VAL A 113 -10.35 -6.51 2.51
N GLY A 114 -9.10 -6.07 2.62
CA GLY A 114 -8.57 -4.94 1.87
C GLY A 114 -7.07 -5.03 1.72
N PHE A 115 -6.58 -4.52 0.60
CA PHE A 115 -5.17 -4.48 0.28
C PHE A 115 -4.82 -3.13 -0.33
N ALA A 116 -3.80 -2.46 0.18
CA ALA A 116 -3.35 -1.19 -0.37
C ALA A 116 -1.82 -1.18 -0.52
N LYS A 117 -1.36 -0.73 -1.69
CA LYS A 117 0.05 -0.44 -1.98
C LYS A 117 0.18 1.05 -2.18
N ILE A 118 1.07 1.70 -1.43
CA ILE A 118 1.19 3.17 -1.37
C ILE A 118 2.62 3.59 -1.73
N CYS A 119 2.72 4.55 -2.65
CA CYS A 119 3.94 5.29 -2.94
C CYS A 119 3.75 6.74 -2.49
N PHE A 120 4.23 7.07 -1.29
CA PHE A 120 4.12 8.42 -0.74
C PHE A 120 4.87 9.47 -1.56
N THR A 121 6.01 9.12 -2.16
CA THR A 121 6.80 10.07 -2.97
C THR A 121 6.06 10.57 -4.20
N CYS A 122 5.29 9.69 -4.85
CA CYS A 122 4.62 9.99 -6.11
C CYS A 122 3.10 10.10 -5.99
N HIS A 123 2.57 10.01 -4.76
CA HIS A 123 1.13 10.02 -4.48
C HIS A 123 0.36 9.05 -5.39
N LYS A 124 0.93 7.85 -5.55
CA LYS A 124 0.32 6.75 -6.30
C LYS A 124 -0.07 5.63 -5.36
N HIS A 125 -1.16 4.96 -5.68
CA HIS A 125 -1.67 3.85 -4.90
C HIS A 125 -2.15 2.73 -5.82
N SER A 126 -2.37 1.57 -5.21
CA SER A 126 -3.13 0.45 -5.77
C SER A 126 -3.96 -0.12 -4.63
N ILE A 127 -5.28 -0.19 -4.80
CA ILE A 127 -6.20 -0.60 -3.72
C ILE A 127 -7.16 -1.66 -4.26
N SER A 128 -7.29 -2.77 -3.53
CA SER A 128 -8.14 -3.91 -3.87
C SER A 128 -9.00 -4.32 -2.67
N GLY A 129 -10.14 -4.99 -2.91
CA GLY A 129 -11.08 -5.43 -1.87
C GLY A 129 -12.29 -4.52 -1.66
N THR A 130 -12.56 -3.61 -2.59
CA THR A 130 -13.76 -2.74 -2.56
C THR A 130 -14.25 -2.48 -3.98
N ASP A 131 -15.57 -2.36 -4.15
CA ASP A 131 -16.19 -1.95 -5.43
C ASP A 131 -16.33 -0.43 -5.55
N LEU A 132 -15.85 0.32 -4.55
CA LEU A 132 -15.89 1.78 -4.53
C LEU A 132 -14.79 2.37 -5.39
N ASN A 133 -14.98 3.63 -5.82
CA ASN A 133 -13.95 4.32 -6.58
C ASN A 133 -12.75 4.63 -5.67
N THR A 134 -11.61 4.03 -5.99
CA THR A 134 -10.35 4.27 -5.29
C THR A 134 -9.45 5.24 -6.05
N SER A 135 -9.77 5.62 -7.30
CA SER A 135 -8.89 6.46 -8.14
C SER A 135 -8.52 7.80 -7.50
N GLU A 136 -9.42 8.33 -6.68
CA GLU A 136 -9.27 9.61 -6.00
C GLU A 136 -8.68 9.48 -4.58
N PHE A 137 -8.20 8.29 -4.19
CA PHE A 137 -7.59 8.09 -2.88
C PHE A 137 -6.37 8.99 -2.67
N GLY A 138 -6.22 9.46 -1.42
CA GLY A 138 -5.06 10.22 -0.98
C GLY A 138 -5.16 11.73 -1.22
N GLN A 139 -6.22 12.19 -1.89
CA GLN A 139 -6.51 13.61 -2.05
C GLN A 139 -6.85 14.30 -0.72
N SER A 140 -6.94 15.63 -0.72
CA SER A 140 -7.24 16.42 0.49
C SER A 140 -6.27 16.16 1.67
N GLY A 141 -5.01 15.89 1.35
CA GLY A 141 -3.93 15.64 2.32
C GLY A 141 -3.92 14.24 2.93
N ASP A 142 -4.71 13.29 2.41
CA ASP A 142 -4.82 11.96 3.00
C ASP A 142 -3.52 11.14 2.89
N TYR A 143 -2.68 11.38 1.86
CA TYR A 143 -1.32 10.82 1.83
C TYR A 143 -0.46 11.28 3.02
N GLU A 144 -0.47 12.58 3.35
CA GLU A 144 0.32 13.13 4.45
C GLU A 144 -0.20 12.62 5.81
N LYS A 145 -1.52 12.58 5.99
CA LYS A 145 -2.14 12.02 7.20
C LYS A 145 -1.77 10.56 7.38
N LEU A 146 -1.84 9.76 6.31
CA LEU A 146 -1.48 8.35 6.37
C LEU A 146 0.00 8.16 6.67
N PHE A 147 0.88 8.96 6.06
CA PHE A 147 2.32 8.92 6.33
C PHE A 147 2.61 9.13 7.82
N ASN A 148 2.02 10.16 8.44
CA ASN A 148 2.18 10.47 9.87
C ASN A 148 1.63 9.39 10.82
N ILE A 149 0.71 8.54 10.35
CA ILE A 149 0.20 7.40 11.13
C ILE A 149 1.18 6.23 11.09
N LEU A 150 1.85 6.03 9.95
CA LEU A 150 2.69 4.84 9.70
C LEU A 150 4.15 5.02 10.16
N HIS A 151 4.69 6.25 10.06
CA HIS A 151 6.10 6.59 10.25
C HIS A 151 6.36 7.52 11.44
#